data_AF-A0AAX4HPQ0-F1
#
_entry.id   AF-A0AAX4HPQ0-F1
#
_cell.length_a   1.000
_cell.length_b   1.000
_cell.length_c   1.000
_cell.angle_alpha   90.00
_cell.angle_beta   90.00
_cell.angle_gamma   90.00
#
_symmetry.space_group_name_H-M   'P 1'
#
loop_
_entity.id
_entity.type
_entity.pdbx_description
1 polymer ?
#
loop_
_entity_poly.entity_id
_entity_poly.type
_entity_poly.pdbx_seq_one_letter_code
_entity_poly.pdbx_strand_id
1 'polypeptide(L)'
;MDNRLNEKKLYFQRVLAVWEGFCQLHKELYDLTCEEYLTLLASDIDKLETMLPLKDEIITKIGELEKDRTELIEQLNNTGLFATKIVKASDLLAAYAEIDGQNAIPALKNLNSLLIDIVQKIQEQNKKNQQFLNKAMLSLREIKQGFTGKKTYSTYGADGLTRSLNR
;
A
#
# COMPACT_ATOMS: atom_id res chain seq x y z
N MET A 1 -30.85 -2.41 28.82
CA MET A 1 -30.20 -3.11 27.69
C MET A 1 -29.99 -2.19 26.49
N ASP A 2 -30.94 -1.31 26.16
CA ASP A 2 -30.84 -0.38 25.02
C ASP A 2 -29.60 0.53 25.00
N ASN A 3 -29.17 1.05 26.14
CA ASN A 3 -28.08 2.04 26.16
C ASN A 3 -26.74 1.46 25.66
N ARG A 4 -26.40 0.23 26.05
CA ARG A 4 -25.16 -0.43 25.60
C ARG A 4 -25.21 -0.80 24.12
N LEU A 5 -26.38 -1.17 23.59
CA LEU A 5 -26.55 -1.46 22.17
C LEU A 5 -26.39 -0.19 21.33
N ASN A 6 -26.98 0.92 21.79
CA ASN A 6 -26.82 2.22 21.13
C ASN A 6 -25.38 2.70 21.15
N GLU A 7 -24.68 2.53 22.27
CA GLU A 7 -23.26 2.84 22.40
C GLU A 7 -22.40 2.02 21.43
N LYS A 8 -22.64 0.69 21.33
CA LYS A 8 -21.98 -0.16 20.34
C LYS A 8 -22.24 0.32 18.91
N LYS A 9 -23.47 0.71 18.57
CA LYS A 9 -23.81 1.24 17.24
C LYS A 9 -23.08 2.55 16.94
N LEU A 10 -22.94 3.43 17.92
CA LEU A 10 -22.21 4.69 17.76
C LEU A 10 -20.72 4.43 17.46
N TYR A 11 -20.08 3.56 18.25
CA TYR A 11 -18.69 3.18 17.97
C TYR A 11 -18.54 2.42 16.66
N PHE A 12 -19.52 1.60 16.29
CA PHE A 12 -19.53 0.91 14.99
C PHE A 12 -19.51 1.90 13.82
N GLN A 13 -20.32 2.97 13.88
CA GLN A 13 -20.28 4.03 12.86
C GLN A 13 -18.91 4.71 12.76
N ARG A 14 -18.25 4.96 13.91
CA ARG A 14 -16.89 5.51 13.92
C ARG A 14 -15.88 4.54 13.31
N VAL A 15 -16.01 3.24 13.59
CA VAL A 15 -15.17 2.19 12.99
C VAL A 15 -15.38 2.16 11.47
N LEU A 16 -16.62 2.21 10.99
CA LEU A 16 -16.90 2.25 9.56
C LEU A 16 -16.25 3.46 8.89
N ALA A 17 -16.40 4.66 9.46
CA ALA A 17 -15.80 5.88 8.92
C ALA A 17 -14.27 5.78 8.79
N VAL A 18 -13.60 5.18 9.79
CA VAL A 18 -12.14 4.93 9.73
C VAL A 18 -11.79 3.97 8.58
N TRP A 19 -12.54 2.88 8.42
CA TRP A 19 -12.29 1.91 7.34
C TRP A 19 -12.60 2.46 5.94
N GLU A 20 -13.65 3.27 5.81
CA GLU A 20 -13.96 4.01 4.58
C GLU A 20 -12.83 4.98 4.23
N GLY A 21 -12.34 5.74 5.20
CA GLY A 21 -11.18 6.63 5.04
C GLY A 21 -9.94 5.87 4.56
N PHE A 22 -9.67 4.69 5.13
CA PHE A 22 -8.56 3.86 4.67
C PHE A 22 -8.73 3.43 3.22
N CYS A 23 -9.92 2.94 2.85
CA CYS A 23 -10.19 2.53 1.47
C CYS A 23 -10.01 3.69 0.49
N GLN A 24 -10.48 4.88 0.84
CA GLN A 24 -10.37 6.08 0.01
C GLN A 24 -8.91 6.49 -0.18
N LEU A 25 -8.16 6.68 0.91
CA LEU A 25 -6.76 7.12 0.84
C LEU A 25 -5.86 6.09 0.14
N HIS A 26 -6.08 4.80 0.39
CA HIS A 26 -5.31 3.76 -0.31
C HIS A 26 -5.67 3.68 -1.78
N LYS A 27 -6.92 3.94 -2.16
CA LYS A 27 -7.29 4.02 -3.58
C LYS A 27 -6.59 5.19 -4.27
N GLU A 28 -6.58 6.37 -3.64
CA GLU A 28 -5.86 7.53 -4.18
C GLU A 28 -4.36 7.25 -4.31
N LEU A 29 -3.76 6.59 -3.31
CA LEU A 29 -2.35 6.16 -3.37
C LEU A 29 -2.11 5.18 -4.52
N TYR A 30 -3.03 4.22 -4.72
CA TYR A 30 -2.96 3.27 -5.82
C TYR A 30 -3.00 3.97 -7.18
N ASP A 31 -3.94 4.90 -7.36
CA ASP A 31 -4.10 5.67 -8.60
C ASP A 31 -2.82 6.48 -8.89
N LEU A 32 -2.24 7.15 -7.89
CA LEU A 32 -0.96 7.86 -8.04
C LEU A 32 0.21 6.91 -8.36
N THR A 33 0.26 5.72 -7.75
CA THR A 33 1.29 4.72 -8.04
C THR A 33 1.15 4.15 -9.46
N CYS A 34 -0.07 4.04 -9.98
CA CYS A 34 -0.32 3.71 -11.38
C CYS A 34 0.08 4.84 -12.32
N GLU A 35 -0.21 6.09 -11.98
CA GLU A 35 0.21 7.24 -12.78
C GLU A 35 1.74 7.39 -12.76
N GLU A 36 2.40 7.14 -11.63
CA GLU A 36 3.86 7.14 -11.52
C GLU A 36 4.48 6.15 -12.51
N TYR A 37 3.90 4.97 -12.65
CA TYR A 37 4.33 3.99 -13.65
C TYR A 37 4.24 4.54 -15.08
N LEU A 38 3.13 5.18 -15.43
CA LEU A 38 2.93 5.77 -16.76
C LEU A 38 3.91 6.91 -17.02
N THR A 39 4.15 7.76 -16.02
CA THR A 39 5.12 8.85 -16.06
C THR A 39 6.55 8.33 -16.23
N LEU A 40 6.91 7.25 -15.52
CA LEU A 40 8.19 6.55 -15.70
C LEU A 40 8.35 5.99 -17.12
N LEU A 41 7.30 5.40 -17.70
CA LEU A 41 7.32 4.92 -19.08
C LEU A 41 7.50 6.06 -20.08
N ALA A 42 6.87 7.21 -19.84
CA ALA A 42 7.03 8.42 -20.64
C ALA A 42 8.40 9.10 -20.45
N SER A 43 9.18 8.68 -19.45
CA SER A 43 10.45 9.31 -19.04
C SER A 43 10.29 10.80 -18.70
N ASP A 44 9.12 11.18 -18.17
CA ASP A 44 8.81 12.56 -17.78
C ASP A 44 9.25 12.79 -16.33
N ILE A 45 10.50 13.21 -16.17
CA ILE A 45 11.14 13.39 -14.85
C ILE A 45 10.53 14.59 -14.10
N ASP A 46 10.21 15.67 -14.81
CA ASP A 46 9.63 16.86 -14.19
C ASP A 46 8.28 16.55 -13.55
N LYS A 47 7.43 15.80 -14.27
CA LYS A 47 6.16 15.34 -13.70
C LYS A 47 6.37 14.40 -12.52
N LEU A 48 7.36 13.50 -12.58
CA LEU A 48 7.67 12.59 -11.48
C LEU A 48 8.03 13.35 -10.19
N GLU A 49 8.83 14.42 -10.30
CA GLU A 49 9.20 15.27 -9.15
C GLU A 49 7.98 15.93 -8.50
N THR A 50 6.96 16.31 -9.28
CA THR A 50 5.72 16.88 -8.73
C THR A 50 4.79 15.83 -8.10
N MET A 51 4.87 14.57 -8.51
CA MET A 51 4.02 13.49 -8.00
C MET A 51 4.49 12.93 -6.65
N LEU A 52 5.80 12.96 -6.38
CA LEU A 52 6.36 12.41 -5.14
C LEU A 52 5.78 13.11 -3.88
N PRO A 53 5.72 14.46 -3.79
CA PRO A 53 5.11 15.13 -2.65
C PRO A 53 3.63 14.78 -2.44
N LEU A 54 2.87 14.57 -3.52
CA LEU A 54 1.45 14.19 -3.42
C LEU A 54 1.29 12.78 -2.82
N LYS A 55 2.15 11.84 -3.21
CA LYS A 55 2.19 10.50 -2.60
C LYS A 55 2.55 10.58 -1.12
N ASP A 56 3.53 11.40 -0.76
CA ASP A 56 3.96 11.59 0.63
C ASP A 56 2.85 12.23 1.50
N GLU A 57 2.07 13.15 0.94
CA GLU A 57 0.90 13.72 1.61
C GLU A 57 -0.14 12.65 1.92
N ILE A 58 -0.47 11.78 0.96
CA ILE A 58 -1.42 10.69 1.17
C ILE A 58 -0.90 9.69 2.21
N ILE A 59 0.39 9.33 2.16
CA ILE A 59 1.01 8.44 3.15
C ILE A 59 0.93 9.05 4.55
N THR A 60 1.16 10.36 4.67
CA THR A 60 0.99 11.09 5.93
C THR A 60 -0.44 10.99 6.45
N LYS A 61 -1.44 11.25 5.59
CA LYS A 61 -2.87 11.13 5.95
C LYS A 61 -3.26 9.72 6.38
N ILE A 62 -2.73 8.68 5.71
CA ILE A 62 -2.91 7.29 6.12
C ILE A 62 -2.33 7.06 7.51
N GLY A 63 -1.15 7.63 7.80
CA GLY A 63 -0.52 7.56 9.11
C GLY A 63 -1.31 8.26 10.22
N GLU A 64 -1.99 9.36 9.91
CA GLU A 64 -2.91 10.04 10.84
C GLU A 64 -4.14 9.17 11.12
N LEU A 65 -4.76 8.61 10.07
CA LEU A 65 -5.91 7.73 10.21
C LEU A 65 -5.59 6.44 10.98
N GLU A 66 -4.34 5.97 10.90
CA GLU A 66 -3.82 4.86 11.71
C GLU A 66 -3.73 5.20 13.20
N LYS A 67 -3.40 6.44 13.54
CA LYS A 67 -3.45 6.91 14.93
C LYS A 67 -4.90 6.94 15.42
N ASP A 68 -5.82 7.48 14.62
CA ASP A 68 -7.24 7.51 14.94
C ASP A 68 -7.80 6.08 15.16
N ARG A 69 -7.41 5.13 14.31
CA ARG A 69 -7.76 3.71 14.48
C ARG A 69 -7.25 3.18 15.82
N THR A 70 -5.99 3.45 16.14
CA THR A 70 -5.34 2.95 17.36
C THR A 70 -6.03 3.51 18.60
N GLU A 71 -6.28 4.82 18.63
CA GLU A 71 -6.99 5.49 19.72
C GLU A 71 -8.44 4.98 19.86
N LEU A 72 -9.14 4.77 18.74
CA LEU A 72 -10.49 4.21 18.74
C LEU A 72 -10.52 2.79 19.32
N ILE A 73 -9.56 1.94 18.96
CA ILE A 73 -9.44 0.57 19.50
C ILE A 73 -9.12 0.61 21.00
N GLU A 74 -8.25 1.53 21.43
CA GLU A 74 -7.95 1.71 22.85
C GLU A 74 -9.19 2.15 23.64
N GLN A 75 -9.93 3.16 23.14
CA GLN A 75 -11.21 3.58 23.72
C GLN A 75 -12.18 2.41 23.82
N LEU A 76 -12.35 1.65 22.75
CA LEU A 76 -13.23 0.48 22.72
C LEU A 76 -12.84 -0.57 23.77
N ASN A 77 -11.56 -0.86 23.91
CA ASN A 77 -11.06 -1.79 24.92
C ASN A 77 -11.30 -1.31 26.35
N ASN A 78 -11.32 0.00 26.57
CA ASN A 78 -11.53 0.60 27.90
C ASN A 78 -13.02 0.74 28.28
N THR A 79 -13.94 0.71 27.31
CA THR A 79 -15.40 0.85 27.57
C THR A 79 -16.04 -0.35 28.28
N GLY A 80 -15.42 -1.54 28.23
CA GLY A 80 -16.03 -2.78 28.72
C GLY A 80 -17.24 -3.25 27.90
N LEU A 81 -17.43 -2.74 26.68
CA LEU A 81 -18.52 -3.13 25.78
C LEU A 81 -18.35 -4.55 25.20
N PHE A 82 -17.11 -5.02 25.13
CA PHE A 82 -16.74 -6.32 24.58
C PHE A 82 -16.08 -7.18 25.65
N ALA A 83 -16.40 -8.48 25.65
CA ALA A 83 -15.82 -9.43 26.60
C ALA A 83 -14.35 -9.73 26.32
N THR A 84 -13.94 -9.62 25.05
CA THR A 84 -12.58 -9.87 24.59
C THR A 84 -11.92 -8.56 24.16
N LYS A 85 -10.65 -8.40 24.53
CA LYS A 85 -9.83 -7.29 24.07
C LYS A 85 -9.57 -7.40 22.57
N ILE A 86 -9.77 -6.30 21.85
CA ILE A 86 -9.51 -6.18 20.42
C ILE A 86 -8.01 -5.89 20.25
N VAL A 87 -7.29 -6.79 19.59
CA VAL A 87 -5.85 -6.65 19.31
C VAL A 87 -5.59 -6.62 17.81
N LYS A 88 -6.36 -7.38 17.03
CA LYS A 88 -6.25 -7.50 15.57
C LYS A 88 -7.54 -7.09 14.88
N ALA A 89 -7.46 -6.76 13.60
CA ALA A 89 -8.64 -6.46 12.77
C ALA A 89 -9.67 -7.60 12.75
N SER A 90 -9.21 -8.87 12.81
CA SER A 90 -10.09 -10.03 12.95
C SER A 90 -10.95 -9.99 14.22
N ASP A 91 -10.39 -9.50 15.32
CA ASP A 91 -11.07 -9.43 16.61
C ASP A 91 -12.15 -8.35 16.56
N LEU A 92 -11.85 -7.23 15.89
CA LEU A 92 -12.81 -6.14 15.66
C LEU A 92 -13.99 -6.61 14.78
N LEU A 93 -13.69 -7.35 13.70
CA LEU A 93 -14.71 -7.94 12.83
C LEU A 93 -15.61 -8.91 13.60
N ALA A 94 -15.02 -9.76 14.44
CA ALA A 94 -15.78 -10.68 15.28
C ALA A 94 -16.62 -9.93 16.32
N ALA A 95 -16.06 -8.89 16.96
CA ALA A 95 -16.75 -8.08 17.97
C ALA A 95 -18.01 -7.38 17.41
N TYR A 96 -17.99 -6.99 16.13
CA TYR A 96 -19.10 -6.33 15.46
C TYR A 96 -19.94 -7.24 14.57
N ALA A 97 -19.64 -8.55 14.46
CA ALA A 97 -20.31 -9.46 13.52
C ALA A 97 -21.84 -9.48 13.67
N GLU A 98 -22.35 -9.45 14.92
CA GLU A 98 -23.79 -9.41 15.19
C GLU A 98 -24.46 -8.11 14.75
N ILE A 99 -23.77 -6.98 14.87
CA ILE A 99 -24.29 -5.66 14.48
C ILE A 99 -24.18 -5.50 12.97
N ASP A 100 -23.07 -5.91 12.38
CA ASP A 100 -22.83 -5.84 10.94
C ASP A 100 -23.76 -6.77 10.16
N GLY A 101 -24.07 -7.95 10.73
CA GLY A 101 -25.01 -8.92 10.17
C GLY A 101 -26.49 -8.51 10.22
N GLN A 102 -26.83 -7.43 10.94
CA GLN A 102 -28.19 -6.85 10.88
C GLN A 102 -28.41 -6.03 9.60
N ASN A 103 -27.34 -5.61 8.93
CA ASN A 103 -27.43 -4.94 7.64
C ASN A 103 -27.59 -5.96 6.52
N ALA A 104 -28.31 -5.60 5.46
CA ALA A 104 -28.46 -6.46 4.29
C ALA A 104 -27.10 -6.82 3.64
N ILE A 105 -26.10 -5.96 3.82
CA ILE A 105 -24.73 -6.13 3.34
C ILE A 105 -23.78 -5.82 4.51
N PRO A 106 -22.93 -6.77 4.96
CA PRO A 106 -21.96 -6.53 6.02
C PRO A 106 -20.92 -5.48 5.57
N ALA A 107 -21.03 -4.27 6.10
CA ALA A 107 -20.26 -3.12 5.67
C ALA A 107 -18.80 -3.23 6.10
N LEU A 108 -18.55 -3.55 7.37
CA LEU A 108 -17.19 -3.57 7.92
C LEU A 108 -16.36 -4.69 7.30
N LYS A 109 -16.96 -5.88 7.14
CA LYS A 109 -16.30 -7.01 6.48
C LYS A 109 -15.92 -6.67 5.04
N ASN A 110 -16.82 -6.06 4.29
CA ASN A 110 -16.57 -5.70 2.88
C ASN A 110 -15.52 -4.61 2.74
N LEU A 111 -15.56 -3.58 3.59
CA LEU A 111 -14.52 -2.54 3.63
C LEU A 111 -13.15 -3.13 3.96
N ASN A 112 -13.08 -4.04 4.93
CA ASN A 112 -11.82 -4.71 5.26
C ASN A 112 -11.27 -5.54 4.09
N SER A 113 -12.13 -6.30 3.40
CA SER A 113 -11.74 -7.04 2.20
C SER A 113 -11.26 -6.11 1.08
N LEU A 114 -12.00 -5.03 0.80
CA LEU A 114 -11.62 -4.02 -0.18
C LEU A 114 -10.27 -3.39 0.14
N LEU A 115 -10.03 -3.04 1.40
CA LEU A 115 -8.77 -2.45 1.83
C LEU A 115 -7.59 -3.40 1.59
N ILE A 116 -7.74 -4.68 1.94
CA ILE A 116 -6.71 -5.70 1.69
C ILE A 116 -6.42 -5.80 0.18
N ASP A 117 -7.45 -5.86 -0.65
CA ASP A 117 -7.31 -5.94 -2.10
C ASP A 117 -6.58 -4.73 -2.69
N ILE A 118 -6.91 -3.51 -2.23
CA ILE A 118 -6.25 -2.28 -2.68
C ILE A 118 -4.77 -2.28 -2.25
N VAL A 119 -4.48 -2.62 -0.99
CA VAL A 119 -3.10 -2.69 -0.48
C VAL A 119 -2.27 -3.68 -1.29
N GLN A 120 -2.82 -4.85 -1.61
CA GLN A 120 -2.14 -5.83 -2.45
C GLN A 120 -1.83 -5.26 -3.85
N LYS A 121 -2.80 -4.58 -4.49
CA LYS A 121 -2.59 -3.95 -5.80
C LYS A 121 -1.52 -2.86 -5.77
N ILE A 122 -1.44 -2.06 -4.71
CA ILE A 122 -0.37 -1.07 -4.51
C ILE A 122 0.99 -1.76 -4.44
N GLN A 123 1.11 -2.83 -3.65
CA GLN A 123 2.37 -3.56 -3.51
C GLN A 123 2.82 -4.18 -4.84
N GLU A 124 1.90 -4.78 -5.58
CA GLU A 124 2.17 -5.33 -6.91
C GLU A 124 2.59 -4.25 -7.90
N GLN A 125 1.92 -3.09 -7.91
CA GLN A 125 2.26 -1.99 -8.81
C GLN A 125 3.61 -1.35 -8.44
N ASN A 126 3.89 -1.11 -7.16
CA ASN A 126 5.19 -0.62 -6.70
C ASN A 126 6.33 -1.57 -7.11
N LYS A 127 6.10 -2.89 -7.05
CA LYS A 127 7.06 -3.88 -7.55
C LYS A 127 7.32 -3.74 -9.06
N LYS A 128 6.27 -3.48 -9.86
CA LYS A 128 6.43 -3.21 -11.31
C LYS A 128 7.23 -1.92 -11.55
N ASN A 129 6.94 -0.85 -10.80
CA ASN A 129 7.65 0.42 -10.90
C ASN A 129 9.15 0.23 -10.59
N GLN A 130 9.46 -0.50 -9.52
CA GLN A 130 10.84 -0.85 -9.14
C GLN A 130 11.56 -1.67 -10.21
N GLN A 131 10.90 -2.68 -10.78
CA GLN A 131 11.47 -3.49 -11.85
C GLN A 131 11.78 -2.66 -13.10
N PHE A 132 10.91 -1.72 -13.45
CA PHE A 132 11.12 -0.82 -14.58
C PHE A 132 12.33 0.08 -14.35
N LEU A 133 12.41 0.75 -13.20
CA LEU A 133 13.55 1.58 -12.82
C LEU A 133 14.88 0.80 -12.86
N ASN A 134 14.90 -0.42 -12.32
CA ASN A 134 16.09 -1.26 -12.34
C ASN A 134 16.55 -1.58 -13.77
N LYS A 135 15.61 -1.88 -14.69
CA LYS A 135 15.93 -2.11 -16.11
C LYS A 135 16.48 -0.85 -16.77
N ALA A 136 15.86 0.30 -16.56
CA ALA A 136 16.33 1.58 -17.10
C ALA A 136 17.76 1.91 -16.62
N MET A 137 18.05 1.69 -15.34
CA MET A 137 19.38 1.89 -14.76
C MET A 137 20.44 0.96 -15.36
N LEU A 138 20.09 -0.30 -15.64
CA LEU A 138 20.99 -1.22 -16.33
C LEU A 138 21.30 -0.73 -17.74
N SER A 139 20.29 -0.34 -18.52
CA SER A 139 20.47 0.20 -19.87
C SER A 139 21.34 1.47 -19.87
N LEU A 140 21.15 2.38 -18.91
CA LEU A 140 21.99 3.57 -18.78
C LEU A 140 23.45 3.23 -18.45
N ARG A 141 23.69 2.22 -17.62
CA ARG A 141 25.05 1.74 -17.30
C ARG A 141 25.73 1.15 -18.54
N GLU A 142 25.02 0.35 -19.32
CA GLU A 142 25.52 -0.23 -20.58
C GLU A 142 25.87 0.86 -21.60
N ILE A 143 24.99 1.85 -21.77
CA ILE A 143 25.25 3.01 -22.64
C ILE A 143 26.52 3.75 -22.18
N LYS A 144 26.63 4.06 -20.89
CA LYS A 144 27.81 4.73 -20.33
C LYS A 144 29.11 3.92 -20.53
N GLN A 145 29.05 2.59 -20.38
CA GLN A 145 30.20 1.71 -20.66
C GLN A 145 30.57 1.71 -22.14
N GLY A 146 29.58 1.76 -23.03
CA GLY A 146 29.79 1.92 -24.48
C GLY A 146 30.47 3.24 -24.83
N PHE A 147 30.07 4.36 -24.22
CA PHE A 147 30.69 5.68 -24.44
C PHE A 147 32.09 5.83 -23.82
N THR A 148 32.35 5.19 -22.69
CA THR A 148 33.66 5.24 -22.01
C THR A 148 34.71 4.31 -22.61
N GLY A 149 34.38 3.60 -23.70
CA GLY A 149 35.32 2.76 -24.46
C GLY A 149 35.77 1.47 -23.76
N LYS A 150 35.42 1.25 -22.49
CA LYS A 150 35.69 0.01 -21.76
C LYS A 150 34.68 -1.08 -22.13
N LYS A 151 34.73 -1.55 -23.37
CA LYS A 151 34.02 -2.79 -23.75
C LYS A 151 34.82 -3.99 -23.23
N THR A 152 34.55 -4.43 -22.00
CA THR A 152 34.94 -5.77 -21.56
C THR A 152 34.08 -6.79 -22.30
N TYR A 153 34.49 -7.17 -23.50
CA TYR A 153 33.94 -8.35 -24.17
C TYR A 153 34.45 -9.58 -23.41
N SER A 154 33.51 -10.27 -22.76
CA SER A 154 33.76 -11.59 -22.21
C SER A 154 33.26 -12.61 -23.21
N THR A 155 34.14 -13.10 -24.08
CA THR A 155 33.83 -14.23 -24.95
C THR A 155 33.95 -15.53 -24.15
N TYR A 156 32.97 -16.42 -24.28
CA TYR A 156 33.05 -17.79 -23.79
C TYR A 156 34.13 -18.53 -24.59
N GLY A 157 35.18 -19.01 -23.91
CA GLY A 157 36.11 -19.97 -24.50
C GLY A 157 35.43 -21.33 -24.69
N ALA A 158 35.96 -22.16 -25.59
CA ALA A 158 35.48 -23.54 -25.80
C ALA A 158 35.60 -24.44 -24.54
N ASP A 159 36.27 -23.95 -23.50
CA ASP A 159 36.42 -24.52 -22.15
C ASP A 159 35.37 -24.02 -21.14
N GLY A 160 34.45 -23.12 -21.56
CA GLY A 160 33.41 -22.54 -20.70
C GLY A 160 33.91 -21.46 -19.73
N LEU A 161 35.20 -21.10 -19.79
CA LEU A 161 35.77 -20.06 -18.93
C LEU A 161 35.61 -18.68 -19.59
N THR A 162 35.06 -17.73 -18.84
CA THR A 162 34.96 -16.32 -19.26
C THR A 162 36.34 -15.65 -19.13
N ARG A 163 36.91 -15.23 -20.26
CA ARG A 163 38.18 -14.48 -20.29
C ARG A 163 37.91 -13.05 -20.72
N SER A 164 38.34 -12.09 -19.91
CA SER A 164 38.27 -10.66 -20.23
C SER A 164 39.37 -10.29 -21.22
N LEU A 165 39.01 -9.85 -22.42
CA LEU A 165 39.95 -9.24 -23.36
C LEU A 165 40.21 -7.79 -22.93
N ASN A 166 41.34 -7.53 -22.27
CA ASN A 166 41.89 -6.18 -22.16
C ASN A 166 42.74 -5.92 -23.42
N ARG A 167 42.35 -4.94 -24.23
CA ARG A 167 43.26 -4.26 -25.16
C ARG A 167 43.63 -2.90 -24.58
#